data_AF-A0AAV2SK93-F1
#
_entry.id   AF-A0AAV2SK93-F1
#
_cell.length_a   1.000
_cell.length_b   1.000
_cell.length_c   1.000
_cell.angle_alpha   90.00
_cell.angle_beta   90.00
_cell.angle_gamma   90.00
#
_symmetry.space_group_name_H-M   'P 1'
#
loop_
_entity.id
_entity.type
_entity.pdbx_description
1 polymer ?
#
loop_
_entity_poly.entity_id
_entity_poly.type
_entity_poly.pdbx_seq_one_letter_code
_entity_poly.pdbx_strand_id
1 'polypeptide(L)'
;TSSNQTSCTLGIWGAYSEDTKTLVLDTEGMLGISNNSKQRKRLLLKVLAVSDIIIYRTRSERLTTDMYKFLAEASRAYTKYFQSDLSNVAQRANVDCNLGPAVYIFHDTRHTSPLTN
;
A
#
# COMPACT_ATOMS: atom_id res chain seq x y z
N THR A 1 -2.26 -19.92 -10.27
CA THR A 1 -2.38 -19.77 -8.79
C THR A 1 -3.26 -20.88 -8.25
N SER A 2 -2.96 -21.40 -7.05
CA SER A 2 -3.69 -22.53 -6.42
C SER A 2 -5.11 -22.12 -5.99
N SER A 3 -6.07 -23.04 -6.08
CA SER A 3 -7.49 -22.82 -5.73
C SER A 3 -7.79 -22.89 -4.22
N ASN A 4 -6.78 -23.16 -3.37
CA ASN A 4 -7.00 -23.38 -1.94
C ASN A 4 -6.83 -22.08 -1.12
N GLN A 5 -7.94 -21.57 -0.56
CA GLN A 5 -8.00 -20.34 0.24
C GLN A 5 -7.23 -20.41 1.57
N THR A 6 -6.90 -21.61 2.05
CA THR A 6 -6.04 -21.81 3.25
C THR A 6 -4.55 -21.79 2.92
N SER A 7 -4.20 -21.90 1.64
CA SER A 7 -2.84 -21.85 1.11
C SER A 7 -2.45 -20.44 0.65
N CYS A 8 -3.05 -19.39 1.23
CA CYS A 8 -2.62 -18.02 0.99
C CYS A 8 -1.19 -17.85 1.51
N THR A 9 -0.19 -18.04 0.64
CA THR A 9 1.19 -17.65 0.92
C THR A 9 1.14 -16.17 1.30
N LEU A 10 1.43 -15.84 2.57
CA LEU A 10 1.63 -14.46 3.01
C LEU A 10 2.91 -13.96 2.35
N GLY A 11 2.79 -13.42 1.14
CA GLY A 11 3.89 -12.94 0.33
C GLY A 11 3.52 -11.66 -0.40
N ILE A 12 4.55 -10.89 -0.76
CA ILE A 12 4.45 -9.76 -1.68
C ILE A 12 5.03 -10.27 -2.99
N TRP A 13 4.32 -10.08 -4.10
CA TRP A 13 4.89 -10.35 -5.41
C TRP A 13 5.60 -9.10 -5.92
N GLY A 14 6.76 -9.27 -6.53
CA GLY A 14 7.59 -8.17 -7.01
C GLY A 14 7.98 -8.37 -8.46
N ALA A 15 7.83 -7.34 -9.28
CA ALA A 15 8.35 -7.32 -10.64
C ALA A 15 9.11 -6.02 -10.89
N TYR A 16 10.32 -6.13 -11.43
CA TYR A 16 11.10 -4.98 -11.86
C TYR A 16 10.99 -4.82 -13.37
N SER A 17 10.67 -3.60 -13.80
CA SER A 17 10.64 -3.19 -15.19
C SER A 17 11.90 -2.37 -15.49
N GLU A 18 12.77 -2.90 -16.35
CA GLU A 18 13.99 -2.20 -16.77
C GLU A 18 13.67 -0.95 -17.61
N ASP A 19 12.62 -1.01 -18.42
CA ASP A 19 12.25 0.07 -19.35
C ASP A 19 11.76 1.32 -18.60
N THR A 20 10.97 1.11 -17.54
CA THR A 20 10.41 2.20 -16.71
C THR A 20 11.19 2.41 -15.42
N LYS A 21 12.24 1.62 -15.16
CA LYS A 21 13.01 1.57 -13.91
C LYS A 21 12.12 1.46 -12.67
N THR A 22 11.03 0.71 -12.76
CA THR A 22 10.00 0.65 -11.71
C THR A 22 9.97 -0.73 -11.06
N LEU A 23 9.97 -0.77 -9.72
CA LEU A 23 9.65 -1.97 -8.94
C LEU A 23 8.17 -1.94 -8.55
N VAL A 24 7.40 -2.89 -9.07
CA VAL A 24 5.98 -3.05 -8.74
C VAL A 24 5.85 -4.12 -7.68
N LEU A 25 5.23 -3.77 -6.55
CA LEU A 25 4.92 -4.67 -5.46
C LEU A 25 3.42 -4.93 -5.41
N ASP A 26 3.01 -6.17 -5.64
CA ASP A 26 1.64 -6.61 -5.47
C ASP A 26 1.44 -7.25 -4.09
N THR A 27 0.37 -6.81 -3.43
CA THR A 27 -0.02 -7.26 -2.08
C THR A 27 -1.30 -8.09 -2.11
N GLU A 28 -1.68 -8.64 -3.28
CA GLU A 28 -2.82 -9.56 -3.41
C GLU A 28 -2.81 -10.65 -2.32
N GLY A 29 -3.97 -10.90 -1.69
CA GLY A 29 -4.10 -11.85 -0.59
C GLY A 29 -3.71 -11.31 0.79
N MET A 30 -3.08 -10.13 0.88
CA MET A 30 -2.73 -9.53 2.17
C MET A 30 -3.97 -9.06 2.95
N LEU A 31 -5.05 -8.65 2.28
CA LEU A 31 -6.35 -8.32 2.90
C LEU A 31 -7.21 -9.57 3.24
N GLY A 32 -6.73 -10.77 2.88
CA GLY A 32 -7.41 -12.04 3.10
C GLY A 32 -7.43 -12.50 4.57
N ILE A 33 -8.41 -13.34 4.86
CA ILE A 33 -8.90 -13.83 6.16
C ILE A 33 -7.86 -14.72 6.87
N SER A 34 -6.73 -14.14 7.30
CA SER A 34 -5.71 -14.85 8.10
C SER A 34 -5.73 -14.41 9.56
N ASN A 35 -5.54 -15.36 10.48
CA ASN A 35 -5.59 -15.16 11.93
C ASN A 35 -4.44 -14.31 12.51
N ASN A 36 -3.48 -13.83 11.70
CA ASN A 36 -2.30 -13.11 12.18
C ASN A 36 -2.23 -11.64 11.72
N SER A 37 -3.04 -10.81 12.38
CA SER A 37 -3.13 -9.36 12.13
C SER A 37 -1.81 -8.60 12.30
N LYS A 38 -0.94 -9.05 13.22
CA LYS A 38 0.37 -8.43 13.50
C LYS A 38 1.35 -8.63 12.34
N GLN A 39 1.40 -9.83 11.77
CA GLN A 39 2.28 -10.14 10.64
C GLN A 39 1.91 -9.32 9.41
N ARG A 40 0.61 -9.20 9.12
CA ARG A 40 0.08 -8.34 8.04
C ARG A 40 0.47 -6.87 8.23
N LYS A 41 0.26 -6.33 9.44
CA LYS A 41 0.62 -4.94 9.75
C LYS A 41 2.12 -4.68 9.54
N ARG A 42 2.98 -5.61 9.97
CA ARG A 42 4.44 -5.51 9.77
C ARG A 42 4.82 -5.60 8.29
N LEU A 43 4.15 -6.43 7.50
CA LEU A 43 4.41 -6.57 6.07
C LEU A 43 4.03 -5.29 5.31
N LEU A 44 2.84 -4.76 5.58
CA LEU A 44 2.37 -3.50 4.99
C LEU A 44 3.31 -2.33 5.33
N LEU A 45 3.79 -2.24 6.58
CA LEU A 45 4.75 -1.21 6.97
C LEU A 45 6.06 -1.27 6.19
N LYS A 46 6.52 -2.48 5.85
CA LYS A 46 7.69 -2.64 4.99
C LYS A 46 7.43 -2.17 3.58
N VAL A 47 6.26 -2.48 3.02
CA VAL A 47 5.85 -1.99 1.68
C VAL A 47 5.80 -0.46 1.69
N LEU A 48 5.10 0.14 2.66
CA LEU A 48 5.02 1.59 2.82
C LEU A 48 6.40 2.26 2.89
N ALA A 49 7.36 1.65 3.58
CA ALA A 49 8.69 2.21 3.76
C ALA A 49 9.59 2.17 2.53
N VAL A 50 9.28 1.33 1.54
CA VAL A 50 10.06 1.23 0.30
C VAL A 50 9.32 1.74 -0.93
N SER A 51 8.09 2.23 -0.76
CA SER A 51 7.27 2.74 -1.85
C SER A 51 7.34 4.26 -1.92
N ASP A 52 7.55 4.79 -3.12
CA ASP A 52 7.29 6.20 -3.43
C ASP A 52 5.79 6.45 -3.66
N ILE A 53 5.12 5.46 -4.27
CA ILE A 53 3.72 5.53 -4.66
C ILE A 53 3.00 4.26 -4.22
N ILE A 54 1.80 4.41 -3.66
CA ILE A 54 0.89 3.31 -3.35
C ILE A 54 -0.39 3.50 -4.14
N ILE A 55 -0.77 2.47 -4.89
CA ILE A 55 -2.04 2.43 -5.63
C ILE A 55 -2.94 1.42 -4.95
N TYR A 56 -4.03 1.91 -4.35
CA TYR A 56 -5.08 1.06 -3.82
C TYR A 56 -6.22 0.97 -4.85
N ARG A 57 -6.39 -0.21 -5.45
CA ARG A 57 -7.51 -0.50 -6.34
C ARG A 57 -8.69 -1.06 -5.57
N THR A 58 -9.87 -0.45 -5.75
CA THR A 58 -11.14 -1.00 -5.27
C THR A 58 -12.11 -1.17 -6.43
N ARG A 59 -12.88 -2.27 -6.42
CA ARG A 59 -13.99 -2.51 -7.38
C ARG A 59 -15.36 -2.17 -6.80
N SER A 60 -15.39 -1.46 -5.67
CA SER A 60 -16.60 -0.99 -5.01
C SER A 60 -16.93 0.44 -5.47
N GLU A 61 -18.21 0.73 -5.63
CA GLU A 61 -18.71 2.09 -5.92
C GLU A 61 -18.43 3.09 -4.79
N ARG A 62 -18.25 2.59 -3.56
CA ARG A 62 -17.91 3.39 -2.39
C ARG A 62 -16.65 2.88 -1.74
N LEU A 63 -15.82 3.80 -1.23
CA LEU A 63 -14.74 3.42 -0.34
C LEU A 63 -15.32 2.98 1.01
N THR A 64 -14.99 1.78 1.45
CA THR A 64 -15.47 1.26 2.73
C THR A 64 -14.74 1.93 3.89
N THR A 65 -15.44 2.18 4.99
CA THR A 65 -14.87 2.77 6.21
C THR A 65 -13.64 2.01 6.71
N ASP A 66 -13.63 0.70 6.52
CA ASP A 66 -12.52 -0.15 6.95
C ASP A 66 -11.23 0.14 6.18
N MET A 67 -11.32 0.59 4.92
CA MET A 67 -10.15 1.01 4.16
C MET A 67 -9.54 2.31 4.68
N TYR A 68 -10.37 3.31 4.99
CA TYR A 68 -9.88 4.54 5.63
C TYR A 68 -9.23 4.24 6.98
N LYS A 69 -9.83 3.36 7.79
CA LYS A 69 -9.24 2.91 9.05
C LYS A 69 -7.90 2.20 8.83
N PHE A 70 -7.84 1.31 7.85
CA PHE A 70 -6.62 0.58 7.50
C PHE A 70 -5.49 1.52 7.08
N LEU A 71 -5.75 2.43 6.13
CA LEU A 71 -4.75 3.42 5.67
C LEU A 71 -4.34 4.36 6.82
N ALA A 72 -5.28 4.81 7.66
CA ALA A 72 -5.00 5.67 8.80
C ALA A 72 -4.18 4.95 9.90
N GLU A 73 -4.43 3.66 10.13
CA GLU A 73 -3.61 2.85 11.04
C GLU A 73 -2.21 2.63 10.48
N ALA A 74 -2.10 2.36 9.18
CA ALA A 74 -0.84 2.13 8.52
C ALA A 74 0.02 3.40 8.48
N SER A 75 -0.59 4.55 8.16
CA SER A 75 0.05 5.87 8.21
C SER A 75 0.54 6.21 9.63
N ARG A 76 -0.31 6.04 10.66
CA ARG A 76 0.11 6.28 12.06
C ARG A 76 1.26 5.38 12.48
N ALA A 77 1.21 4.11 12.11
CA ALA A 77 2.29 3.17 12.42
C ALA A 77 3.57 3.53 11.65
N TYR A 78 3.45 3.92 10.38
CA TYR A 78 4.58 4.37 9.56
C TYR A 78 5.28 5.58 10.20
N THR A 79 4.54 6.65 10.51
CA THR A 79 5.10 7.82 11.20
C THR A 79 5.68 7.43 12.55
N LYS A 80 4.95 6.65 13.36
CA LYS A 80 5.44 6.24 14.69
C LYS A 80 6.79 5.51 14.65
N TYR A 81 7.00 4.63 13.67
CA TYR A 81 8.20 3.80 13.61
C TYR A 81 9.35 4.43 12.82
N PHE A 82 9.05 5.26 11.82
CA PHE A 82 10.07 5.78 10.91
C PHE A 82 10.32 7.28 11.05
N GLN A 83 9.54 8.04 11.82
CA GLN A 83 9.70 9.51 11.90
C GLN A 83 11.12 9.94 12.27
N SER A 84 11.76 9.31 13.26
CA SER A 84 13.14 9.66 13.64
C SER A 84 14.14 9.42 12.52
N ASP A 85 14.04 8.27 11.85
CA ASP A 85 14.96 7.88 10.79
C ASP A 85 14.76 8.75 9.55
N LEU A 86 13.50 9.03 9.20
CA LEU A 86 13.13 9.89 8.09
C LEU A 86 13.59 11.33 8.33
N SER A 87 13.43 11.88 9.54
CA SER A 87 13.97 13.21 9.90
C SER A 87 15.49 13.27 9.79
N ASN A 88 16.20 12.23 10.24
CA ASN A 88 17.66 12.16 10.12
C ASN A 88 18.11 12.12 8.65
N VAL A 89 17.40 11.39 7.79
CA VAL A 89 17.68 11.33 6.35
C VAL A 89 17.41 12.69 5.69
N ALA A 90 16.26 13.31 5.99
CA ALA A 90 15.89 14.62 5.47
C ALA A 90 16.91 15.70 5.85
N GLN A 91 17.37 15.70 7.10
CA GLN A 91 18.40 16.62 7.58
C GLN A 91 19.75 16.42 6.85
N ARG A 92 20.16 15.16 6.64
CA ARG A 92 21.41 14.84 5.92
C ARG A 92 21.34 15.21 4.43
N ALA A 93 20.16 15.06 3.82
CA ALA A 93 19.92 15.37 2.42
C ALA A 93 19.56 16.85 2.18
N ASN A 94 19.43 17.65 3.25
CA ASN A 94 19.04 19.06 3.22
C ASN A 94 17.76 19.34 2.41
N VAL A 95 16.74 18.50 2.62
CA VAL A 95 15.44 18.56 1.94
C VAL A 95 14.30 18.59 2.94
N ASP A 96 13.29 19.44 2.69
CA ASP A 96 12.01 19.39 3.38
C ASP A 96 11.19 18.24 2.80
N CYS A 97 11.01 17.18 3.58
CA CYS A 97 10.45 15.94 3.06
C CYS A 97 9.07 15.65 3.68
N ASN A 98 8.05 15.50 2.82
CA ASN A 98 6.88 14.69 3.13
C ASN A 98 7.29 13.22 2.96
N LEU A 99 7.76 12.60 4.05
CA LEU A 99 8.55 11.35 4.03
C LEU A 99 7.73 10.06 3.86
N GLY A 100 6.51 10.14 3.32
CA GLY A 100 5.63 9.01 3.12
C GLY A 100 5.23 8.84 1.65
N PRO A 101 4.84 7.63 1.22
CA PRO A 101 4.37 7.38 -0.12
C PRO A 101 3.14 8.23 -0.45
N ALA A 102 3.06 8.69 -1.70
CA ALA A 102 1.83 9.22 -2.25
C ALA A 102 0.80 8.09 -2.40
N VAL A 103 -0.40 8.27 -1.84
CA VAL A 103 -1.46 7.24 -1.89
C VAL A 103 -2.53 7.64 -2.90
N TYR A 104 -2.67 6.83 -3.95
CA TYR A 104 -3.72 6.97 -4.96
C TYR A 104 -4.78 5.89 -4.75
N ILE A 105 -6.05 6.31 -4.68
CA ILE A 105 -7.20 5.43 -4.53
C ILE A 105 -7.91 5.34 -5.89
N PHE A 106 -7.74 4.21 -6.57
CA PHE A 106 -8.36 3.95 -7.86
C PHE A 106 -9.68 3.20 -7.67
N HIS A 107 -10.79 3.87 -7.96
CA HIS A 107 -12.12 3.27 -8.00
C HIS A 107 -12.38 2.72 -9.40
N ASP A 108 -12.37 1.40 -9.52
CA ASP A 108 -12.72 0.67 -10.73
C ASP A 108 -14.24 0.50 -10.79
N THR A 109 -14.91 1.51 -11.36
CA THR A 109 -16.37 1.57 -11.48
C THR A 109 -16.81 0.84 -12.75
N ARG A 110 -17.41 -0.35 -12.59
CA ARG A 110 -17.75 -1.23 -13.72
C ARG A 110 -19.04 -0.86 -14.48
N HIS A 111 -19.81 0.13 -14.02
CA HIS A 111 -21.09 0.53 -14.62
C HIS A 111 -21.36 2.05 -14.60
N THR A 112 -20.30 2.86 -14.59
CA THR A 112 -20.45 4.32 -14.64
C THR A 112 -20.16 4.82 -16.04
N SER A 113 -21.13 5.46 -16.69
CA SER A 113 -20.85 6.27 -17.87
C SER A 113 -19.94 7.44 -17.48
N PRO A 114 -18.84 7.69 -18.20
CA PRO A 114 -18.02 8.88 -17.99
C PRO A 114 -18.90 10.13 -18.15
N LEU A 115 -18.62 11.18 -17.38
CA LEU A 115 -19.24 12.47 -17.63
C LEU A 115 -18.74 12.98 -19.01
N THR A 116 -19.63 13.03 -19.99
CA THR A 116 -19.33 13.59 -21.32
C THR A 116 -19.61 15.09 -21.32
N ASN A 117 -18.62 15.90 -21.72
CA ASN A 117 -18.76 17.35 -21.94
C ASN A 117 -19.57 17.66 -23.20
#